data_AF-F9HLC4-F1
#
_entry.id   AF-F9HLC4-F1
#
_cell.length_a   1.000
_cell.length_b   1.000
_cell.length_c   1.000
_cell.angle_alpha   90.00
_cell.angle_beta   90.00
_cell.angle_gamma   90.00
#
_symmetry.space_group_name_H-M   'P 1'
#
loop_
_entity.id
_entity.type
_entity.pdbx_description
1 polymer ?
#
loop_
_entity_poly.entity_id
_entity_poly.type
_entity_poly.pdbx_seq_one_letter_code
_entity_poly.pdbx_strand_id
1 'polypeptide(L)'
;MRKFLIILLLPSLLTISKVVSTEKEVVYTSKEIYYLSQSDFGIYFREKLSSPVVYGEVPVYANEDLVVESGKLTPKTSFQITEWRLNKQGIPVFKLSNHQFIAADKRFLYDQSEVTPIIKKVWLESDFKLYNSPYDLKEVKSSLSAYSQVSIDKIMFVEGREFLHIDQVGWVAKESTSEEDNRMSKVQEMLSEKYQKDSFSIYVKQLTTGKEAGINQNEKMYAASVLKLPYLYYAQEK
;
A
#
# COMPACT_ATOMS: atom_id res chain seq x y z
N MET A 1 37.12 -14.32 74.61
CA MET A 1 37.76 -13.80 73.37
C MET A 1 36.82 -13.68 72.16
N ARG A 2 35.72 -14.44 72.08
CA ARG A 2 34.80 -14.44 70.91
C ARG A 2 33.97 -13.16 70.70
N LYS A 3 33.70 -12.38 71.76
CA LYS A 3 32.89 -11.14 71.70
C LYS A 3 33.67 -9.90 71.20
N PHE A 4 34.99 -9.86 71.41
CA PHE A 4 35.84 -8.77 70.94
C PHE A 4 36.13 -8.84 69.44
N LEU A 5 36.09 -10.06 68.86
CA LEU A 5 36.31 -10.26 67.43
C LEU A 5 35.20 -9.62 66.57
N ILE A 6 33.96 -9.62 67.07
CA ILE A 6 32.80 -9.04 66.37
C ILE A 6 32.88 -7.52 66.32
N ILE A 7 33.36 -6.89 67.40
CA ILE A 7 33.54 -5.42 67.47
C ILE A 7 34.67 -4.96 66.53
N LEU A 8 35.72 -5.78 66.37
CA LEU A 8 36.84 -5.47 65.49
C LEU A 8 36.50 -5.66 63.99
N LEU A 9 35.48 -6.46 63.68
CA LEU A 9 34.96 -6.69 62.31
C LEU A 9 33.80 -5.74 61.92
N LEU A 10 33.26 -4.96 62.85
CA LEU A 10 32.18 -4.01 62.57
C LEU A 10 32.53 -2.92 61.53
N PRO A 11 33.77 -2.35 61.50
CA PRO A 11 34.11 -1.29 60.55
C PRO A 11 34.08 -1.75 59.09
N SER A 12 34.43 -3.01 58.81
CA SER A 12 34.44 -3.55 57.44
C SER A 12 33.06 -3.86 56.88
N LEU A 13 32.04 -3.98 57.74
CA LEU A 13 30.65 -4.18 57.33
C LEU A 13 29.94 -2.86 57.00
N LEU A 14 30.52 -1.72 57.35
CA LEU A 14 29.98 -0.37 57.13
C LEU A 14 30.74 0.41 56.04
N THR A 15 31.70 -0.21 55.37
CA THR A 15 32.33 0.40 54.19
C THR A 15 31.40 0.27 53.00
N ILE A 16 30.67 1.34 52.70
CA ILE A 16 29.96 1.49 51.43
C ILE A 16 31.02 1.62 50.34
N SER A 17 31.28 0.57 49.59
CA SER A 17 32.08 0.64 48.38
C SER A 17 31.36 1.57 47.39
N LYS A 18 31.93 2.75 47.15
CA LYS A 18 31.50 3.59 46.01
C LYS A 18 31.85 2.83 44.74
N VAL A 19 30.87 2.13 44.18
CA VAL A 19 30.98 1.58 42.82
C VAL A 19 30.92 2.78 41.89
N VAL A 20 32.08 3.22 41.42
CA VAL A 20 32.15 4.23 40.35
C VAL A 20 31.91 3.46 39.07
N SER A 21 30.85 3.82 38.33
CA SER A 21 30.64 3.27 37.00
C SER A 21 31.86 3.59 36.14
N THR A 22 32.56 2.55 35.68
CA THR A 22 33.60 2.70 34.65
C THR A 22 33.01 2.65 33.24
N GLU A 23 31.68 2.62 33.11
CA GLU A 23 31.02 2.70 31.82
C GLU A 23 31.27 4.09 31.23
N LYS A 24 31.95 4.10 30.10
CA LYS A 24 32.14 5.30 29.30
C LYS A 24 30.78 5.69 28.75
N GLU A 25 30.30 6.91 29.07
CA GLU A 25 29.10 7.44 28.44
C GLU A 25 29.29 7.43 26.91
N VAL A 26 28.52 6.58 26.24
CA VAL A 26 28.52 6.54 24.78
C VAL A 26 27.63 7.68 24.30
N VAL A 27 28.26 8.79 23.92
CA VAL A 27 27.58 9.93 23.32
C VAL A 27 27.29 9.59 21.86
N TYR A 28 26.03 9.31 21.55
CA TYR A 28 25.56 9.07 20.19
C TYR A 28 25.18 10.38 19.50
N THR A 29 25.51 10.49 18.21
CA THR A 29 24.98 11.53 17.33
C THR A 29 23.50 11.30 17.04
N SER A 30 22.76 12.35 16.66
CA SER A 30 21.35 12.21 16.26
C SER A 30 21.14 11.20 15.13
N LYS A 31 22.13 11.05 14.24
CA LYS A 31 22.11 10.07 13.14
C LYS A 31 22.22 8.64 13.66
N GLU A 32 23.10 8.38 14.63
CA GLU A 32 23.22 7.06 15.27
C GLU A 32 21.97 6.72 16.06
N ILE A 33 21.43 7.67 16.84
CA ILE A 33 20.15 7.48 17.56
C ILE A 33 19.02 7.16 16.58
N TYR A 34 18.94 7.87 15.45
CA TYR A 34 17.94 7.60 14.43
C TYR A 34 18.06 6.18 13.87
N TYR A 35 19.26 5.73 13.49
CA TYR A 35 19.44 4.37 12.97
C TYR A 35 19.12 3.28 13.99
N LEU A 36 19.45 3.50 15.27
CA LEU A 36 19.22 2.55 16.36
C LEU A 36 17.74 2.48 16.79
N SER A 37 16.98 3.57 16.62
CA SER A 37 15.59 3.65 17.09
C SER A 37 14.54 3.29 16.05
N GLN A 38 14.89 3.32 14.77
CA GLN A 38 13.93 3.13 13.67
C GLN A 38 13.94 1.68 13.16
N SER A 39 12.77 1.15 12.80
CA SER A 39 12.63 -0.13 12.08
C SER A 39 12.84 0.01 10.57
N ASP A 40 13.24 -1.05 9.88
CA ASP A 40 13.39 -1.05 8.41
C ASP A 40 12.08 -0.70 7.66
N PHE A 41 10.94 -0.94 8.32
CA PHE A 41 9.58 -0.57 7.88
C PHE A 41 9.19 0.89 8.18
N GLY A 42 10.16 1.77 8.42
CA GLY A 42 9.89 3.19 8.66
C GLY A 42 9.36 3.91 7.42
N ILE A 43 8.57 4.97 7.61
CA ILE A 43 8.01 5.80 6.54
C ILE A 43 9.02 6.74 5.87
N TYR A 44 10.24 6.85 6.42
CA TYR A 44 11.28 7.70 5.86
C TYR A 44 12.40 6.87 5.23
N PHE A 45 12.98 7.39 4.16
CA PHE A 45 14.22 6.85 3.60
C PHE A 45 15.39 7.07 4.55
N ARG A 46 16.37 6.18 4.46
CA ARG A 46 17.59 6.16 5.30
C ARG A 46 18.85 6.54 4.53
N GLU A 47 18.71 6.64 3.22
CA GLU A 47 19.77 6.87 2.26
C GLU A 47 19.23 7.68 1.08
N LYS A 48 20.16 8.13 0.22
CA LYS A 48 19.80 8.87 -0.99
C LYS A 48 19.17 7.94 -2.02
N LEU A 49 18.24 8.50 -2.79
CA LEU A 49 17.72 7.83 -3.99
C LEU A 49 18.60 8.16 -5.19
N SER A 50 18.74 7.20 -6.09
CA SER A 50 19.51 7.35 -7.33
C SER A 50 18.67 8.00 -8.41
N SER A 51 17.41 7.57 -8.56
CA SER A 51 16.48 8.02 -9.59
C SER A 51 15.12 8.35 -8.96
N PRO A 52 15.03 9.45 -8.18
CA PRO A 52 13.82 9.76 -7.43
C PRO A 52 12.68 10.23 -8.35
N VAL A 53 11.48 9.74 -8.05
CA VAL A 53 10.22 10.18 -8.67
C VAL A 53 9.20 10.44 -7.57
N VAL A 54 8.35 11.44 -7.76
CA VAL A 54 7.25 11.74 -6.82
C VAL A 54 5.96 11.07 -7.28
N TYR A 55 5.18 10.57 -6.33
CA TYR A 55 3.85 9.98 -6.62
C TYR A 55 2.83 11.05 -7.04
N GLY A 56 2.91 12.24 -6.44
CA GLY A 56 1.98 13.35 -6.67
C GLY A 56 2.65 14.71 -6.48
N GLU A 57 1.87 15.72 -6.07
CA GLU A 57 2.44 17.02 -5.69
C GLU A 57 3.17 16.94 -4.36
N VAL A 58 4.45 17.35 -4.34
CA VAL A 58 5.28 17.37 -3.13
C VAL A 58 5.81 18.77 -2.90
N PRO A 59 5.59 19.38 -1.71
CA PRO A 59 6.12 20.70 -1.40
C PRO A 59 7.65 20.68 -1.30
N VAL A 60 8.26 21.72 -1.83
CA VAL A 60 9.70 21.97 -1.80
C VAL A 60 9.97 23.17 -0.91
N TYR A 61 11.03 23.10 -0.13
CA TYR A 61 11.35 24.09 0.90
C TYR A 61 12.69 24.76 0.64
N ALA A 62 12.80 26.04 0.98
CA ALA A 62 14.06 26.78 0.90
C ALA A 62 15.04 26.41 2.02
N ASN A 63 14.57 25.80 3.11
CA ASN A 63 15.36 25.47 4.29
C ASN A 63 15.19 24.01 4.73
N GLU A 64 16.22 23.47 5.39
CA GLU A 64 16.28 22.06 5.84
C GLU A 64 15.22 21.70 6.89
N ASP A 65 14.77 22.69 7.66
CA ASP A 65 13.75 22.49 8.71
C ASP A 65 12.31 22.42 8.13
N LEU A 66 12.16 22.45 6.79
CA LEU A 66 10.89 22.31 6.06
C LEU A 66 9.82 23.35 6.47
N VAL A 67 10.24 24.61 6.68
CA VAL A 67 9.36 25.69 7.17
C VAL A 67 8.94 26.65 6.06
N VAL A 68 9.87 26.98 5.17
CA VAL A 68 9.66 27.99 4.13
C VAL A 68 9.42 27.28 2.79
N GLU A 69 8.15 27.05 2.45
CA GLU A 69 7.78 26.49 1.14
C GLU A 69 8.23 27.44 0.01
N SER A 70 8.91 26.89 -0.98
CA SER A 70 9.51 27.61 -2.12
C SER A 70 9.05 27.09 -3.48
N GLY A 71 8.18 26.07 -3.50
CA GLY A 71 7.65 25.49 -4.74
C GLY A 71 7.09 24.09 -4.54
N LYS A 72 6.84 23.39 -5.66
CA LYS A 72 6.32 22.02 -5.67
C LYS A 72 6.97 21.18 -6.76
N LEU A 73 7.16 19.90 -6.48
CA LEU A 73 7.45 18.87 -7.47
C LEU A 73 6.16 18.21 -7.93
N THR A 74 6.13 17.79 -9.18
CA THR A 74 5.05 16.97 -9.76
C THR A 74 5.65 15.71 -10.38
N PRO A 75 4.85 14.67 -10.66
CA PRO A 75 5.37 13.44 -11.28
C PRO A 75 6.06 13.65 -12.65
N LYS A 76 5.82 14.81 -13.29
CA LYS A 76 6.46 15.20 -14.56
C LYS A 76 7.77 15.96 -14.37
N THR A 77 8.05 16.43 -13.15
CA THR A 77 9.23 17.24 -12.84
C THR A 77 10.42 16.33 -12.56
N SER A 78 11.49 16.45 -13.35
CA SER A 78 12.77 15.79 -13.05
C SER A 78 13.57 16.60 -12.03
N PHE A 79 14.19 15.92 -11.07
CA PHE A 79 15.04 16.52 -10.04
C PHE A 79 16.13 15.54 -9.61
N GLN A 80 17.15 16.03 -8.90
CA GLN A 80 18.25 15.22 -8.40
C GLN A 80 18.44 15.46 -6.90
N ILE A 81 18.59 14.36 -6.17
CA ILE A 81 18.94 14.38 -4.75
C ILE A 81 20.46 14.35 -4.65
N THR A 82 21.03 15.35 -3.99
CA THR A 82 22.47 15.42 -3.72
C THR A 82 22.82 14.73 -2.42
N GLU A 83 21.99 14.90 -1.38
CA GLU A 83 22.31 14.44 -0.04
C GLU A 83 21.06 14.03 0.75
N TRP A 84 21.22 13.03 1.61
CA TRP A 84 20.28 12.68 2.68
C TRP A 84 20.82 13.21 4.01
N ARG A 85 19.96 13.87 4.81
CA ARG A 85 20.35 14.47 6.10
C ARG A 85 19.20 14.38 7.10
N LEU A 86 19.51 14.56 8.39
CA LEU A 86 18.52 14.80 9.42
C LEU A 86 18.46 16.30 9.72
N ASN A 87 17.26 16.87 9.78
CA ASN A 87 17.09 18.24 10.24
C ASN A 87 17.21 18.33 11.79
N LYS A 88 17.06 19.53 12.36
CA LYS A 88 17.19 19.74 13.81
C LYS A 88 16.15 18.99 14.65
N GLN A 89 15.02 18.64 14.04
CA GLN A 89 13.94 17.87 14.67
C GLN A 89 14.14 16.36 14.53
N GLY A 90 15.22 15.91 13.89
CA GLY A 90 15.48 14.49 13.63
C GLY A 90 14.65 13.93 12.48
N ILE A 91 14.06 14.78 11.63
CA ILE A 91 13.29 14.37 10.45
C ILE A 91 14.25 14.19 9.26
N PRO A 92 14.21 13.04 8.57
CA PRO A 92 14.94 12.83 7.33
C PRO A 92 14.51 13.76 6.20
N VAL A 93 15.48 14.41 5.57
CA VAL A 93 15.29 15.34 4.46
C VAL A 93 16.28 15.07 3.34
N PHE A 94 15.85 15.34 2.12
CA PHE A 94 16.70 15.34 0.94
C PHE A 94 17.05 16.75 0.53
N LYS A 95 18.35 16.99 0.29
CA LYS A 95 18.84 18.21 -0.35
C LYS A 95 18.88 18.01 -1.86
N LEU A 96 18.20 18.89 -2.58
CA LEU A 96 18.14 18.89 -4.04
C LEU A 96 19.35 19.62 -4.64
N SER A 97 19.64 19.37 -5.92
CA SER A 97 20.74 20.01 -6.66
C SER A 97 20.63 21.54 -6.74
N ASN A 98 19.41 22.08 -6.64
CA ASN A 98 19.14 23.51 -6.59
C ASN A 98 19.20 24.09 -5.16
N HIS A 99 19.77 23.36 -4.20
CA HIS A 99 19.89 23.73 -2.78
C HIS A 99 18.57 23.84 -2.01
N GLN A 100 17.46 23.40 -2.58
CA GLN A 100 16.18 23.27 -1.88
C GLN A 100 16.07 21.91 -1.17
N PHE A 101 15.01 21.75 -0.38
CA PHE A 101 14.80 20.59 0.49
C PHE A 101 13.41 19.98 0.30
N ILE A 102 13.33 18.67 0.43
CA ILE A 102 12.06 17.93 0.52
C ILE A 102 12.13 16.92 1.67
N ALA A 103 10.99 16.54 2.22
CA ALA A 103 10.94 15.44 3.19
C ALA A 103 11.35 14.12 2.52
N ALA A 104 12.18 13.33 3.17
CA ALA A 104 12.59 12.02 2.66
C ALA A 104 11.54 10.94 3.01
N ASP A 105 10.27 11.18 2.65
CA ASP A 105 9.11 10.38 3.05
C ASP A 105 8.65 9.45 1.92
N LYS A 106 8.61 8.14 2.19
CA LYS A 106 8.24 7.07 1.24
C LYS A 106 6.81 7.22 0.68
N ARG A 107 5.94 7.98 1.34
CA ARG A 107 4.58 8.28 0.82
C ARG A 107 4.59 9.28 -0.33
N PHE A 108 5.64 10.08 -0.45
CA PHE A 108 5.73 11.16 -1.43
C PHE A 108 6.59 10.80 -2.63
N LEU A 109 7.53 9.89 -2.45
CA LEU A 109 8.56 9.57 -3.43
C LEU A 109 8.94 8.09 -3.39
N TYR A 110 9.44 7.63 -4.53
CA TYR A 110 10.02 6.31 -4.72
C TYR A 110 11.24 6.41 -5.62
N ASP A 111 12.11 5.39 -5.59
CA ASP A 111 13.17 5.26 -6.59
C ASP A 111 12.65 4.50 -7.80
N GLN A 112 12.91 5.02 -9.00
CA GLN A 112 12.48 4.37 -10.25
C GLN A 112 12.96 2.92 -10.37
N SER A 113 14.08 2.55 -9.74
CA SER A 113 14.59 1.18 -9.72
C SER A 113 13.73 0.19 -8.93
N GLU A 114 12.87 0.66 -8.02
CA GLU A 114 11.94 -0.19 -7.24
C GLU A 114 10.67 -0.55 -8.02
N VAL A 115 10.49 0.03 -9.20
CA VAL A 115 9.29 -0.13 -10.02
C VAL A 115 9.57 -0.93 -11.28
N THR A 116 8.72 -1.92 -11.54
CA THR A 116 8.73 -2.67 -12.79
C THR A 116 7.68 -2.11 -13.76
N PRO A 117 8.07 -1.58 -14.92
CA PRO A 117 7.11 -1.14 -15.93
C PRO A 117 6.47 -2.37 -16.60
N ILE A 118 5.15 -2.30 -16.84
CA ILE A 118 4.38 -3.36 -17.48
C ILE A 118 3.26 -2.77 -18.35
N ILE A 119 2.70 -3.54 -19.27
CA ILE A 119 1.45 -3.20 -19.94
C ILE A 119 0.51 -4.39 -19.77
N LYS A 120 -0.45 -4.27 -18.84
CA LYS A 120 -1.41 -5.34 -18.54
C LYS A 120 -2.81 -4.75 -18.29
N LYS A 121 -3.85 -5.54 -18.51
CA LYS A 121 -5.22 -5.22 -18.09
C LYS A 121 -5.65 -6.15 -16.97
N VAL A 122 -6.31 -5.60 -15.96
CA VAL A 122 -6.89 -6.34 -14.83
C VAL A 122 -8.29 -5.82 -14.52
N TRP A 123 -9.07 -6.60 -13.82
CA TRP A 123 -10.39 -6.25 -13.31
C TRP A 123 -10.31 -5.86 -11.84
N LEU A 124 -11.01 -4.80 -11.45
CA LEU A 124 -11.11 -4.39 -10.05
C LEU A 124 -12.10 -5.28 -9.30
N GLU A 125 -11.77 -5.70 -8.08
CA GLU A 125 -12.69 -6.40 -7.18
C GLU A 125 -13.69 -5.44 -6.51
N SER A 126 -14.67 -5.97 -5.78
CA SER A 126 -15.68 -5.16 -5.08
C SER A 126 -15.13 -4.26 -3.99
N ASP A 127 -14.09 -4.73 -3.29
CA ASP A 127 -13.50 -4.11 -2.10
C ASP A 127 -12.22 -3.31 -2.41
N PHE A 128 -11.95 -3.04 -3.69
CA PHE A 128 -10.74 -2.38 -4.11
C PHE A 128 -10.58 -1.00 -3.46
N LYS A 129 -9.32 -0.68 -3.14
CA LYS A 129 -8.91 0.58 -2.54
C LYS A 129 -7.80 1.19 -3.35
N LEU A 130 -7.85 2.51 -3.51
CA LEU A 130 -6.85 3.26 -4.26
C LEU A 130 -6.05 4.16 -3.35
N TYR A 131 -4.76 4.26 -3.62
CA TYR A 131 -3.82 5.05 -2.84
C TYR A 131 -2.95 5.89 -3.77
N ASN A 132 -2.45 7.04 -3.30
CA ASN A 132 -1.50 7.83 -4.08
C ASN A 132 -0.11 7.17 -4.05
N SER A 133 0.23 6.53 -2.92
CA SER A 133 1.42 5.71 -2.72
C SER A 133 1.07 4.38 -2.04
N PRO A 134 1.81 3.29 -2.30
CA PRO A 134 1.69 2.03 -1.54
C PRO A 134 1.89 2.18 -0.01
N TYR A 135 2.52 3.27 0.43
CA TYR A 135 2.75 3.57 1.85
C TYR A 135 1.64 4.42 2.49
N ASP A 136 0.63 4.85 1.72
CA ASP A 136 -0.46 5.66 2.26
C ASP A 136 -1.40 4.86 3.14
N LEU A 137 -1.86 5.50 4.22
CA LEU A 137 -2.89 4.95 5.10
C LEU A 137 -4.31 5.37 4.66
N LYS A 138 -4.41 6.36 3.77
CA LYS A 138 -5.68 6.96 3.36
C LYS A 138 -5.93 6.71 1.90
N GLU A 139 -7.16 6.31 1.62
CA GLU A 139 -7.63 6.05 0.28
C GLU A 139 -7.85 7.36 -0.49
N VAL A 140 -7.58 7.32 -1.80
CA VAL A 140 -7.83 8.41 -2.74
C VAL A 140 -9.20 8.21 -3.37
N LYS A 141 -9.96 9.31 -3.50
CA LYS A 141 -11.23 9.28 -4.20
C LYS A 141 -11.00 9.07 -5.69
N SER A 142 -11.75 8.13 -6.27
CA SER A 142 -11.70 7.84 -7.69
C SER A 142 -13.10 7.69 -8.26
N SER A 143 -13.24 7.93 -9.57
CA SER A 143 -14.45 7.63 -10.34
C SER A 143 -14.48 6.19 -10.85
N LEU A 144 -13.43 5.39 -10.61
CA LEU A 144 -13.41 3.98 -10.97
C LEU A 144 -14.45 3.21 -10.18
N SER A 145 -15.04 2.20 -10.82
CA SER A 145 -16.05 1.34 -10.22
C SER A 145 -15.54 -0.08 -10.07
N ALA A 146 -16.01 -0.78 -9.04
CA ALA A 146 -15.80 -2.22 -8.90
C ALA A 146 -16.24 -2.98 -10.17
N TYR A 147 -15.57 -4.09 -10.45
CA TYR A 147 -15.81 -4.95 -11.63
C TYR A 147 -15.58 -4.24 -12.97
N SER A 148 -14.79 -3.17 -13.00
CA SER A 148 -14.34 -2.52 -14.23
C SER A 148 -12.93 -2.97 -14.60
N GLN A 149 -12.66 -3.01 -15.90
CA GLN A 149 -11.33 -3.32 -16.42
C GLN A 149 -10.48 -2.05 -16.47
N VAL A 150 -9.26 -2.15 -15.95
CA VAL A 150 -8.29 -1.04 -15.90
C VAL A 150 -6.95 -1.47 -16.51
N SER A 151 -6.18 -0.49 -16.98
CA SER A 151 -4.83 -0.69 -17.51
C SER A 151 -3.80 -0.42 -16.42
N ILE A 152 -2.83 -1.32 -16.30
CA ILE A 152 -1.70 -1.23 -15.38
C ILE A 152 -0.44 -0.92 -16.17
N ASP A 153 0.29 0.12 -15.74
CA ASP A 153 1.55 0.58 -16.33
C ASP A 153 2.79 0.22 -15.48
N LYS A 154 2.61 -0.01 -14.16
CA LYS A 154 3.70 -0.29 -13.22
C LYS A 154 3.31 -1.26 -12.13
N ILE A 155 4.31 -1.95 -11.58
CA ILE A 155 4.22 -2.82 -10.41
C ILE A 155 5.29 -2.42 -9.41
N MET A 156 4.94 -2.45 -8.12
CA MET A 156 5.87 -2.22 -7.02
C MET A 156 5.63 -3.25 -5.92
N PHE A 157 6.69 -3.78 -5.31
CA PHE A 157 6.61 -4.69 -4.17
C PHE A 157 7.04 -3.96 -2.90
N VAL A 158 6.11 -3.79 -1.97
CA VAL A 158 6.29 -3.00 -0.75
C VAL A 158 5.81 -3.82 0.45
N GLU A 159 6.67 -3.97 1.45
CA GLU A 159 6.34 -4.61 2.74
C GLU A 159 5.67 -6.00 2.60
N GLY A 160 6.12 -6.80 1.63
CA GLY A 160 5.58 -8.14 1.41
C GLY A 160 4.32 -8.20 0.53
N ARG A 161 3.83 -7.05 0.04
CA ARG A 161 2.65 -6.94 -0.82
C ARG A 161 3.00 -6.36 -2.17
N GLU A 162 2.26 -6.77 -3.19
CA GLU A 162 2.43 -6.29 -4.56
C GLU A 162 1.34 -5.28 -4.89
N PHE A 163 1.73 -4.10 -5.37
CA PHE A 163 0.85 -3.03 -5.76
C PHE A 163 0.94 -2.81 -7.28
N LEU A 164 -0.21 -2.56 -7.88
CA LEU A 164 -0.36 -2.27 -9.30
C LEU A 164 -0.72 -0.79 -9.45
N HIS A 165 -0.01 -0.08 -10.32
CA HIS A 165 -0.34 1.31 -10.64
C HIS A 165 -1.33 1.37 -11.79
N ILE A 166 -2.38 2.17 -11.64
CA ILE A 166 -3.34 2.53 -12.67
C ILE A 166 -2.99 3.93 -13.14
N ASP A 167 -2.71 4.06 -14.44
CA ASP A 167 -2.27 5.33 -15.03
C ASP A 167 -3.19 6.50 -14.67
N GLN A 168 -2.59 7.59 -14.19
CA GLN A 168 -3.25 8.82 -13.75
C GLN A 168 -4.27 8.69 -12.60
N VAL A 169 -4.36 7.52 -11.93
CA VAL A 169 -5.31 7.30 -10.84
C VAL A 169 -4.62 6.98 -9.52
N GLY A 170 -3.65 6.06 -9.52
CA GLY A 170 -2.92 5.68 -8.31
C GLY A 170 -2.66 4.18 -8.21
N TRP A 171 -2.36 3.71 -7.00
CA TRP A 171 -1.98 2.34 -6.70
C TRP A 171 -3.12 1.55 -6.08
N VAL A 172 -3.30 0.31 -6.54
CA VAL A 172 -4.23 -0.67 -5.98
C VAL A 172 -3.45 -1.91 -5.56
N ALA A 173 -3.86 -2.54 -4.47
CA ALA A 173 -3.25 -3.79 -4.04
C ALA A 173 -3.62 -4.92 -5.02
N LYS A 174 -2.65 -5.77 -5.40
CA LYS A 174 -2.86 -6.82 -6.40
C LYS A 174 -3.96 -7.79 -5.97
N GLU A 175 -4.07 -8.08 -4.69
CA GLU A 175 -5.10 -8.94 -4.10
C GLU A 175 -6.53 -8.41 -4.29
N SER A 176 -6.70 -7.10 -4.53
CA SER A 176 -7.99 -6.48 -4.84
C SER A 176 -8.23 -6.34 -6.35
N THR A 177 -7.52 -7.14 -7.15
CA THR A 177 -7.68 -7.20 -8.60
C THR A 177 -7.72 -8.65 -9.09
N SER A 178 -8.37 -8.87 -10.22
CA SER A 178 -8.43 -10.17 -10.90
C SER A 178 -7.90 -10.06 -12.32
N GLU A 179 -7.16 -11.07 -12.76
CA GLU A 179 -6.74 -11.19 -14.16
C GLU A 179 -7.89 -11.63 -15.07
N GLU A 180 -8.88 -12.31 -14.49
CA GLU A 180 -10.07 -12.78 -15.20
C GLU A 180 -11.26 -11.83 -15.04
N ASP A 181 -12.17 -11.86 -16.02
CA ASP A 181 -13.45 -11.15 -15.93
C ASP A 181 -14.25 -11.65 -14.71
N ASN A 182 -14.51 -10.72 -13.79
CA ASN A 182 -15.18 -10.95 -12.51
C ASN A 182 -16.60 -10.33 -12.46
N ARG A 183 -17.11 -9.79 -13.58
CA ARG A 183 -18.45 -9.16 -13.62
C ARG A 183 -19.58 -10.12 -13.28
N MET A 184 -19.41 -11.41 -13.53
CA MET A 184 -20.42 -12.42 -13.17
C MET A 184 -20.64 -12.51 -11.65
N SER A 185 -19.61 -12.21 -10.85
CA SER A 185 -19.74 -12.11 -9.39
C SER A 185 -20.73 -11.01 -8.99
N LYS A 186 -20.65 -9.83 -9.64
CA LYS A 186 -21.61 -8.74 -9.45
C LYS A 186 -23.04 -9.12 -9.86
N VAL A 187 -23.17 -9.88 -10.96
CA VAL A 187 -24.49 -10.39 -11.39
C VAL A 187 -25.05 -11.29 -10.30
N GLN A 188 -24.25 -12.22 -9.77
CA GLN A 188 -24.67 -13.11 -8.70
C GLN A 188 -25.08 -12.34 -7.44
N GLU A 189 -24.27 -11.38 -6.99
CA GLU A 189 -24.57 -10.51 -5.85
C GLU A 189 -25.93 -9.82 -6.02
N MET A 190 -26.14 -9.17 -7.16
CA MET A 190 -27.38 -8.48 -7.50
C MET A 190 -28.59 -9.42 -7.50
N LEU A 191 -28.46 -10.63 -8.05
CA LEU A 191 -29.54 -11.62 -8.06
C LEU A 191 -29.87 -12.10 -6.66
N SER A 192 -28.85 -12.41 -5.84
CA SER A 192 -29.01 -12.84 -4.45
C SER A 192 -29.66 -11.76 -3.58
N GLU A 193 -29.29 -10.49 -3.75
CA GLU A 193 -29.79 -9.40 -2.90
C GLU A 193 -31.21 -8.96 -3.27
N LYS A 194 -31.52 -8.88 -4.57
CA LYS A 194 -32.75 -8.20 -5.04
C LYS A 194 -33.82 -9.16 -5.55
N TYR A 195 -33.41 -10.33 -6.02
CA TYR A 195 -34.28 -11.23 -6.78
C TYR A 195 -34.47 -12.61 -6.15
N GLN A 196 -33.77 -12.92 -5.05
CA GLN A 196 -33.88 -14.20 -4.33
C GLN A 196 -35.30 -14.42 -3.78
N LYS A 197 -36.18 -14.98 -4.61
CA LYS A 197 -37.58 -15.31 -4.31
C LYS A 197 -37.93 -16.61 -5.03
N ASP A 198 -38.71 -17.46 -4.39
CA ASP A 198 -39.12 -18.77 -4.95
C ASP A 198 -39.94 -18.65 -6.24
N SER A 199 -40.60 -17.50 -6.45
CA SER A 199 -41.34 -17.21 -7.68
C SER A 199 -40.46 -16.91 -8.90
N PHE A 200 -39.15 -16.75 -8.72
CA PHE A 200 -38.21 -16.43 -9.80
C PHE A 200 -37.18 -17.53 -9.96
N SER A 201 -36.93 -17.91 -11.22
CA SER A 201 -35.76 -18.67 -11.65
C SER A 201 -35.05 -17.85 -12.71
N ILE A 202 -33.81 -17.47 -12.43
CA ILE A 202 -33.01 -16.61 -13.31
C ILE A 202 -31.67 -17.30 -13.53
N TYR A 203 -31.29 -17.44 -14.80
CA TYR A 203 -30.03 -18.00 -15.21
C TYR A 203 -29.35 -17.05 -16.21
N VAL A 204 -28.09 -16.72 -15.94
CA VAL A 204 -27.27 -15.83 -16.75
C VAL A 204 -25.97 -16.55 -17.06
N LYS A 205 -25.63 -16.65 -18.36
CA LYS A 205 -24.37 -17.21 -18.82
C LYS A 205 -23.62 -16.19 -19.67
N GLN A 206 -22.38 -15.93 -19.32
CA GLN A 206 -21.47 -15.18 -20.17
C GLN A 206 -20.94 -16.10 -21.27
N LEU A 207 -21.36 -15.88 -22.52
CA LEU A 207 -21.03 -16.77 -23.63
C LEU A 207 -19.53 -16.86 -23.93
N THR A 208 -18.77 -15.78 -23.69
CA THR A 208 -17.33 -15.73 -24.00
C THR A 208 -16.47 -16.50 -23.00
N THR A 209 -16.83 -16.46 -21.72
CA THR A 209 -16.04 -17.09 -20.64
C THR A 209 -16.67 -18.39 -20.13
N GLY A 210 -17.94 -18.62 -20.45
CA GLY A 210 -18.73 -19.71 -19.90
C GLY A 210 -19.12 -19.53 -18.43
N LYS A 211 -18.76 -18.41 -17.78
CA LYS A 211 -19.13 -18.13 -16.38
C LYS A 211 -20.64 -17.95 -16.26
N GLU A 212 -21.19 -18.42 -15.15
CA GLU A 212 -22.63 -18.48 -14.90
C GLU A 212 -22.98 -17.82 -13.56
N ALA A 213 -24.16 -17.24 -13.48
CA ALA A 213 -24.80 -16.77 -12.26
C ALA A 213 -26.30 -17.00 -12.34
N GLY A 214 -26.95 -17.13 -11.20
CA GLY A 214 -28.39 -17.34 -11.18
C GLY A 214 -28.95 -17.73 -9.83
N ILE A 215 -30.27 -17.78 -9.78
CA ILE A 215 -31.06 -18.17 -8.61
C ILE A 215 -32.10 -19.19 -9.06
N ASN A 216 -32.34 -20.22 -8.23
CA ASN A 216 -33.34 -21.26 -8.49
C ASN A 216 -33.21 -21.88 -9.90
N GLN A 217 -31.99 -22.00 -10.43
CA GLN A 217 -31.73 -22.34 -11.83
C GLN A 217 -32.21 -23.76 -12.20
N ASN A 218 -32.32 -24.64 -11.21
CA ASN A 218 -32.75 -26.02 -11.38
C ASN A 218 -34.26 -26.21 -11.18
N GLU A 219 -34.98 -25.15 -10.78
CA GLU A 219 -36.42 -25.21 -10.54
C GLU A 219 -37.22 -25.20 -11.85
N LYS A 220 -38.22 -26.06 -11.94
CA LYS A 220 -39.09 -26.14 -13.13
C LYS A 220 -40.13 -25.04 -13.07
N MET A 221 -40.02 -24.09 -13.98
CA MET A 221 -40.99 -23.01 -14.16
C MET A 221 -41.92 -23.29 -15.35
N TYR A 222 -43.13 -22.72 -15.33
CA TYR A 222 -44.05 -22.81 -16.46
C TYR A 222 -43.45 -22.08 -17.69
N ALA A 223 -43.13 -22.83 -18.74
CA ALA A 223 -42.40 -22.33 -19.90
C ALA A 223 -43.26 -21.53 -20.90
N ALA A 224 -44.59 -21.58 -20.81
CA ALA A 224 -45.51 -20.87 -21.72
C ALA A 224 -45.08 -20.98 -23.20
N SER A 225 -45.00 -19.84 -23.91
CA SER A 225 -44.59 -19.79 -25.31
C SER A 225 -43.10 -20.08 -25.57
N VAL A 226 -42.24 -20.16 -24.54
CA VAL A 226 -40.81 -20.50 -24.71
C VAL A 226 -40.65 -21.93 -25.23
N LEU A 227 -41.62 -22.82 -24.95
CA LEU A 227 -41.65 -24.20 -25.46
C LEU A 227 -41.66 -24.27 -27.00
N LYS A 228 -42.01 -23.18 -27.70
CA LYS A 228 -41.95 -23.12 -29.17
C LYS A 228 -40.52 -23.19 -29.72
N LEU A 229 -39.50 -22.79 -28.94
CA LEU A 229 -38.11 -22.74 -29.41
C LEU A 229 -37.54 -24.13 -29.77
N PRO A 230 -37.67 -25.18 -28.93
CA PRO A 230 -37.29 -26.54 -29.32
C PRO A 230 -37.97 -27.03 -30.60
N TYR A 231 -39.26 -26.74 -30.79
CA TYR A 231 -39.98 -27.13 -32.01
C TYR A 231 -39.45 -26.39 -33.25
N LEU A 232 -39.11 -25.11 -33.13
CA LEU A 232 -38.49 -24.34 -34.20
C LEU A 232 -37.10 -24.89 -34.56
N TYR A 233 -36.28 -25.20 -33.55
CA TYR A 233 -34.97 -25.82 -33.76
C TYR A 233 -35.09 -27.15 -34.53
N TYR A 234 -36.02 -28.02 -34.12
CA TYR A 234 -36.30 -29.28 -34.79
C TYR A 234 -36.76 -29.12 -36.24
N ALA A 235 -37.61 -28.11 -36.51
CA ALA A 235 -38.10 -27.84 -37.86
C ALA A 235 -37.03 -27.21 -38.79
N GLN A 236 -36.03 -26.52 -38.22
CA GLN A 236 -34.94 -25.88 -38.97
C GLN A 236 -33.89 -26.88 -39.50
N GLU A 237 -33.73 -28.05 -38.87
CA GLU A 237 -32.83 -29.11 -39.36
C GLU A 237 -33.34 -29.84 -40.63
N LYS A 238 -34.25 -29.21 -41.40
CA LYS A 238 -34.73 -29.65 -42.72
C LYS A 238 -34.48 -28.60 -43.78
#